data_AF-A0A2H3D2M0-F1
#
_entry.id   AF-A0A2H3D2M0-F1
#
_cell.length_a   1.000
_cell.length_b   1.000
_cell.length_c   1.000
_cell.angle_alpha   90.00
_cell.angle_beta   90.00
_cell.angle_gamma   90.00
#
_symmetry.space_group_name_H-M   'P 1'
#
loop_
_entity.id
_entity.type
_entity.pdbx_description
1 polymer ?
#
loop_
_entity_poly.entity_id
_entity_poly.type
_entity_poly.pdbx_seq_one_letter_code
_entity_poly.pdbx_strand_id
1 'polypeptide(L)'
;MDSVTPAPIPLLGTTFGAILVGATLSDILFGILILQSIWYFKQYPNDWWPYRLAVAIICILNTLDVAVSTHALYFLLIETRTFIALDQLDMIWSCKLHTLLGMLIKVMVQAMYALRLWKVRQYLHLSRVIPWFLALITVCNVGAGIYLVYGFYSVSNFSDIPTLKNEMLAVVPTSTAVDFLISITTCYYLNRSRAASMFPGTVSTLIALIRLILISGLVTSVCLTATLITFLMSPNTLIFVAIDLIKPALYTNSLLAMLNARKELRKRIQSSSFLDI
;
A
#
# COMPACT_ATOMS: atom_id res chain seq x y z
N MET A 1 -35.18 -3.43 -39.56
CA MET A 1 -34.08 -2.49 -39.25
C MET A 1 -34.29 -2.12 -37.80
N ASP A 2 -33.80 -2.98 -36.92
CA ASP A 2 -34.01 -2.84 -35.49
C ASP A 2 -33.00 -1.82 -34.99
N SER A 3 -33.51 -0.69 -34.51
CA SER A 3 -32.72 0.38 -33.91
C SER A 3 -32.02 -0.18 -32.67
N VAL A 4 -30.72 -0.46 -32.82
CA VAL A 4 -29.80 -0.70 -31.70
C VAL A 4 -29.86 0.53 -30.81
N THR A 5 -30.57 0.44 -29.70
CA THR A 5 -30.52 1.45 -28.65
C THR A 5 -29.09 1.48 -28.11
N PRO A 6 -28.37 2.62 -28.18
CA PRO A 6 -27.03 2.69 -27.62
C PRO A 6 -27.14 2.46 -26.11
N ALA A 7 -26.48 1.41 -25.61
CA ALA A 7 -26.50 1.12 -24.18
C ALA A 7 -25.97 2.34 -23.40
N PRO A 8 -26.46 2.57 -22.17
CA PRO A 8 -26.45 3.88 -21.58
C PRO A 8 -25.02 4.30 -21.21
N ILE A 9 -24.71 5.55 -21.60
CA ILE A 9 -23.49 6.33 -21.38
C ILE A 9 -22.97 6.38 -19.90
N PRO A 10 -23.77 6.17 -18.82
CA PRO A 10 -23.27 6.16 -17.43
C PRO A 10 -22.28 5.03 -17.13
N LEU A 11 -22.33 3.91 -17.85
CA LEU A 11 -21.46 2.77 -17.61
C LEU A 11 -19.99 3.12 -17.92
N LEU A 12 -19.74 3.92 -18.96
CA LEU A 12 -18.39 4.24 -19.43
C LEU A 12 -17.62 5.15 -18.44
N GLY A 13 -18.29 6.17 -17.90
CA GLY A 13 -17.68 7.10 -16.94
C GLY A 13 -17.42 6.46 -15.58
N THR A 14 -18.33 5.62 -15.10
CA THR A 14 -18.22 4.98 -13.77
C THR A 14 -17.27 3.78 -13.74
N THR A 15 -17.00 3.14 -14.88
CA THR A 15 -16.07 2.01 -14.98
C THR A 15 -14.70 2.45 -15.50
N PHE A 16 -14.59 2.84 -16.77
CA PHE A 16 -13.33 3.19 -17.41
C PHE A 16 -12.77 4.53 -16.90
N GLY A 17 -13.64 5.51 -16.68
CA GLY A 17 -13.23 6.79 -16.09
C GLY A 17 -12.63 6.63 -14.70
N ALA A 18 -13.23 5.79 -13.86
CA ALA A 18 -12.70 5.51 -12.52
C ALA A 18 -11.31 4.86 -12.57
N ILE A 19 -11.11 3.82 -13.39
CA ILE A 19 -9.80 3.16 -13.53
C ILE A 19 -8.76 4.16 -14.04
N LEU A 20 -9.09 4.99 -15.04
CA LEU A 20 -8.16 6.00 -15.57
C LEU A 20 -7.73 6.99 -14.48
N VAL A 21 -8.66 7.47 -13.66
CA VAL A 21 -8.34 8.36 -12.52
C VAL A 21 -7.48 7.63 -11.48
N GLY A 22 -7.80 6.37 -11.18
CA GLY A 22 -7.02 5.55 -10.25
C GLY A 22 -5.57 5.32 -10.72
N ALA A 23 -5.40 4.96 -11.98
CA ALA A 23 -4.10 4.73 -12.61
C ALA A 23 -3.26 6.02 -12.64
N THR A 24 -3.84 7.13 -13.11
CA THR A 24 -3.14 8.44 -13.15
C THR A 24 -2.70 8.91 -11.77
N LEU A 25 -3.53 8.72 -10.74
CA LEU A 25 -3.13 9.04 -9.36
C LEU A 25 -1.99 8.11 -8.87
N SER A 26 -2.04 6.83 -9.22
CA SER A 26 -0.96 5.88 -8.91
C SER A 26 0.35 6.28 -9.60
N ASP A 27 0.32 6.70 -10.86
CA ASP A 27 1.48 7.17 -11.62
C ASP A 27 2.11 8.43 -11.00
N ILE A 28 1.28 9.37 -10.54
CA ILE A 28 1.74 10.56 -9.81
C ILE A 28 2.47 10.15 -8.52
N LEU A 29 1.88 9.24 -7.74
CA LEU A 29 2.49 8.72 -6.52
C LEU A 29 3.78 7.95 -6.81
N PHE A 30 3.86 7.22 -7.93
CA PHE A 30 5.08 6.57 -8.38
C PHE A 30 6.18 7.58 -8.70
N GLY A 31 5.86 8.71 -9.36
CA GLY A 31 6.81 9.80 -9.56
C GLY A 31 7.39 10.34 -8.24
N ILE A 32 6.54 10.52 -7.22
CA ILE A 32 6.97 10.91 -5.87
C ILE A 32 7.88 9.84 -5.25
N LEU A 33 7.53 8.56 -5.40
CA LEU A 33 8.32 7.44 -4.90
C LEU A 33 9.74 7.43 -5.47
N ILE A 34 9.89 7.67 -6.78
CA ILE A 34 11.21 7.75 -7.42
C ILE A 34 12.03 8.91 -6.84
N LEU A 35 11.43 10.09 -6.67
CA LEU A 35 12.12 11.24 -6.07
C LEU A 35 12.56 10.93 -4.63
N GLN A 36 11.67 10.34 -3.82
CA GLN A 36 11.99 9.91 -2.47
C GLN A 36 13.11 8.86 -2.44
N SER A 37 13.13 7.93 -3.40
CA SER A 37 14.17 6.89 -3.52
C SER A 37 15.54 7.50 -3.84
N ILE A 38 15.60 8.42 -4.80
CA ILE A 38 16.83 9.12 -5.17
C ILE A 38 17.36 9.92 -3.99
N TRP A 39 16.49 10.66 -3.28
CA TRP A 39 16.87 11.37 -2.08
C TRP A 39 17.40 10.45 -0.98
N TYR A 40 16.78 9.29 -0.79
CA TYR A 40 17.26 8.30 0.19
C TYR A 40 18.70 7.87 -0.10
N PHE A 41 19.00 7.47 -1.34
CA PHE A 41 20.33 7.01 -1.71
C PHE A 41 21.39 8.12 -1.62
N LYS A 42 21.05 9.37 -1.96
CA LYS A 42 21.95 10.52 -1.80
C LYS A 42 22.22 10.84 -0.33
N GLN A 43 21.19 10.76 0.51
CA GLN A 43 21.23 11.27 1.87
C GLN A 43 21.84 10.28 2.88
N TYR A 44 21.75 8.98 2.60
CA TYR A 44 22.21 7.90 3.48
C TYR A 44 23.16 6.91 2.79
N PRO A 45 24.36 7.33 2.34
CA PRO A 45 25.30 6.44 1.65
C PRO A 45 25.78 5.26 2.52
N ASN A 46 25.90 5.49 3.84
CA ASN A 46 26.40 4.51 4.82
C ASN A 46 25.27 3.89 5.68
N ASP A 47 24.01 3.89 5.23
CA ASP A 47 22.94 3.21 5.98
C ASP A 47 23.14 1.69 5.98
N TRP A 48 22.55 1.02 6.96
CA TRP A 48 22.59 -0.43 7.07
C TRP A 48 22.06 -1.09 5.78
N TRP A 49 22.83 -2.03 5.23
CA TRP A 49 22.59 -2.63 3.91
C TRP A 49 21.15 -3.15 3.67
N PRO A 50 20.42 -3.73 4.66
CA PRO A 50 19.06 -4.22 4.41
C PRO A 50 18.09 -3.10 4.07
N TYR A 51 18.25 -1.90 4.63
CA TYR A 51 17.39 -0.77 4.30
C TYR A 51 17.63 -0.27 2.88
N ARG A 52 18.89 -0.23 2.43
CA ARG A 52 19.25 0.13 1.06
C ARG A 52 18.72 -0.88 0.05
N LEU A 53 18.87 -2.17 0.33
CA LEU A 53 18.34 -3.23 -0.53
C LEU A 53 16.80 -3.17 -0.58
N ALA A 54 16.13 -2.98 0.56
CA ALA A 54 14.68 -2.88 0.60
C ALA A 54 14.15 -1.70 -0.24
N VAL A 55 14.78 -0.52 -0.19
CA VAL A 55 14.40 0.63 -1.02
C VAL A 55 14.57 0.33 -2.51
N ALA A 56 15.67 -0.33 -2.89
CA ALA A 56 15.89 -0.74 -4.29
C ALA A 56 14.82 -1.73 -4.77
N ILE A 57 14.52 -2.77 -3.97
CA ILE A 57 13.50 -3.76 -4.33
C ILE A 57 12.10 -3.13 -4.39
N ILE A 58 11.75 -2.26 -3.44
CA ILE A 58 10.48 -1.53 -3.47
C ILE A 58 10.35 -0.71 -4.76
N CYS A 59 11.40 0.00 -5.16
CA CYS A 59 11.42 0.78 -6.39
C CYS A 59 11.16 -0.11 -7.63
N ILE A 60 11.84 -1.26 -7.72
CA ILE A 60 11.66 -2.23 -8.81
C ILE A 60 10.24 -2.79 -8.81
N LEU A 61 9.74 -3.23 -7.66
CA LEU A 61 8.37 -3.78 -7.55
C LEU A 61 7.30 -2.76 -7.94
N ASN A 62 7.44 -1.49 -7.53
CA ASN A 62 6.49 -0.44 -7.91
C ASN A 62 6.58 -0.10 -9.40
N THR A 63 7.79 -0.15 -9.98
CA THR A 63 7.97 0.06 -11.43
C THR A 63 7.27 -1.04 -12.22
N LEU A 64 7.42 -2.30 -11.80
CA LEU A 64 6.72 -3.43 -12.41
C LEU A 64 5.20 -3.29 -12.23
N ASP A 65 4.74 -2.89 -11.05
CA ASP A 65 3.31 -2.71 -10.76
C ASP A 65 2.68 -1.66 -11.68
N VAL A 66 3.31 -0.48 -11.79
CA VAL A 66 2.86 0.59 -12.70
C VAL A 66 2.90 0.16 -14.16
N ALA A 67 3.95 -0.54 -14.60
CA ALA A 67 4.06 -1.01 -15.98
C ALA A 67 2.93 -2.00 -16.34
N VAL A 68 2.66 -2.94 -15.42
CA VAL A 68 1.58 -3.93 -15.57
C VAL A 68 0.21 -3.27 -15.54
N SER A 69 -0.02 -2.30 -14.65
CA SER A 69 -1.26 -1.54 -14.57
C SER A 69 -1.48 -0.66 -15.81
N THR A 70 -0.42 -0.07 -16.36
CA THR A 70 -0.48 0.70 -17.61
C THR A 70 -0.84 -0.19 -18.79
N HIS A 71 -0.26 -1.39 -18.87
CA HIS A 71 -0.63 -2.38 -19.88
C HIS A 71 -2.09 -2.84 -19.74
N ALA A 72 -2.55 -3.11 -18.51
CA ALA A 72 -3.95 -3.44 -18.24
C ALA A 72 -4.88 -2.31 -18.68
N LEU A 73 -4.54 -1.05 -18.36
CA LEU A 73 -5.31 0.13 -18.76
C LEU A 73 -5.36 0.31 -20.28
N TYR A 74 -4.23 0.11 -20.97
CA TYR A 74 -4.16 0.19 -22.43
C TYR A 74 -5.09 -0.83 -23.08
N PHE A 75 -5.05 -2.09 -22.65
CA PHE A 75 -5.89 -3.15 -23.19
C PHE A 75 -7.38 -2.89 -22.91
N LEU A 76 -7.71 -2.47 -21.68
CA LEU A 76 -9.08 -2.14 -21.28
C LEU A 76 -9.65 -0.93 -22.05
N LEU A 77 -8.87 0.12 -22.31
CA LEU A 77 -9.36 1.34 -22.95
C LEU A 77 -9.30 1.30 -24.49
N ILE A 78 -8.25 0.71 -25.05
CA ILE A 78 -7.93 0.85 -26.47
C ILE A 78 -8.28 -0.41 -27.25
N GLU A 79 -8.03 -1.59 -26.69
CA GLU A 79 -8.26 -2.86 -27.37
C GLU A 79 -9.71 -3.33 -27.24
N THR A 80 -10.38 -2.99 -26.14
CA THR A 80 -11.82 -3.28 -25.92
C THR A 80 -12.75 -2.33 -26.71
N ARG A 81 -12.27 -1.71 -27.81
CA ARG A 81 -13.02 -0.76 -28.65
C ARG A 81 -14.29 -1.34 -29.31
N THR A 82 -14.42 -2.65 -29.36
CA THR A 82 -15.67 -3.33 -29.70
C THR A 82 -16.47 -3.53 -28.43
N PHE A 83 -17.75 -3.13 -28.47
CA PHE A 83 -18.79 -3.20 -27.42
C PHE A 83 -19.06 -4.63 -26.93
N ILE A 84 -18.03 -5.31 -26.44
CA ILE A 84 -18.11 -6.65 -25.88
C ILE A 84 -18.53 -6.43 -24.44
N ALA A 85 -19.67 -7.01 -24.05
CA ALA A 85 -20.13 -6.99 -22.67
C ALA A 85 -18.99 -7.46 -21.75
N LEU A 86 -18.86 -6.85 -20.57
CA LEU A 86 -17.85 -7.23 -19.55
C LEU A 86 -17.81 -8.74 -19.26
N ASP A 87 -18.89 -9.45 -19.59
CA ASP A 87 -19.10 -10.89 -19.44
C ASP A 87 -18.25 -11.77 -20.40
N GLN A 88 -17.71 -11.20 -21.48
CA GLN A 88 -16.86 -11.91 -22.46
C GLN A 88 -15.40 -11.45 -22.44
N LEU A 89 -15.03 -10.57 -21.50
CA LEU A 89 -13.65 -10.12 -21.37
C LEU A 89 -12.87 -11.16 -20.56
N ASP A 90 -11.97 -11.88 -21.25
CA ASP A 90 -11.01 -12.75 -20.59
C ASP A 90 -10.19 -11.94 -19.58
N MET A 91 -9.95 -12.53 -18.41
CA MET A 91 -9.18 -11.86 -17.37
C MET A 91 -7.73 -11.69 -17.82
N ILE A 92 -7.36 -10.43 -18.05
CA ILE A 92 -6.04 -10.04 -18.53
C ILE A 92 -4.98 -10.51 -17.53
N TRP A 93 -3.92 -11.16 -18.04
CA TRP A 93 -2.80 -11.62 -17.22
C TRP A 93 -2.19 -10.50 -16.37
N SER A 94 -2.26 -9.25 -16.85
CA SER A 94 -1.81 -8.06 -16.14
C SER A 94 -2.57 -7.81 -14.85
N CYS A 95 -3.88 -8.04 -14.80
CA CYS A 95 -4.65 -7.90 -13.55
C CYS A 95 -4.21 -8.93 -12.50
N LYS A 96 -4.01 -10.18 -12.92
CA LYS A 96 -3.49 -11.26 -12.05
C LYS A 96 -2.10 -10.89 -11.49
N LEU A 97 -1.23 -10.36 -12.35
CA LEU A 97 0.12 -9.96 -11.96
C LEU A 97 0.14 -8.71 -11.07
N HIS A 98 -0.75 -7.74 -11.29
CA HIS A 98 -0.92 -6.57 -10.42
C HIS A 98 -1.26 -7.00 -8.98
N THR A 99 -2.23 -7.89 -8.79
CA THR A 99 -2.56 -8.41 -7.46
C THR A 99 -1.37 -9.10 -6.79
N LEU A 100 -0.59 -9.88 -7.55
CA LEU A 100 0.62 -10.53 -7.05
C LEU A 100 1.69 -9.51 -6.61
N LEU A 101 1.96 -8.49 -7.44
CA LEU A 101 2.93 -7.43 -7.15
C LEU A 101 2.51 -6.61 -5.93
N GLY A 102 1.23 -6.23 -5.83
CA GLY A 102 0.68 -5.56 -4.65
C GLY A 102 0.87 -6.37 -3.37
N MET A 103 0.70 -7.70 -3.43
CA MET A 103 0.94 -8.58 -2.30
C MET A 103 2.42 -8.61 -1.89
N LEU A 104 3.34 -8.72 -2.86
CA LEU A 104 4.79 -8.68 -2.60
C LEU A 104 5.22 -7.34 -1.98
N ILE A 105 4.70 -6.23 -2.50
CA ILE A 105 4.94 -4.88 -1.96
C ILE A 105 4.48 -4.82 -0.50
N LYS A 106 3.28 -5.32 -0.20
CA LYS A 106 2.73 -5.33 1.16
C LYS A 106 3.58 -6.15 2.13
N VAL A 107 4.01 -7.35 1.73
CA VAL A 107 4.90 -8.21 2.54
C VAL A 107 6.22 -7.49 2.84
N MET A 108 6.82 -6.84 1.84
CA MET A 108 8.06 -6.08 2.01
C MET A 108 7.89 -4.91 2.97
N VAL A 109 6.79 -4.17 2.87
CA VAL A 109 6.46 -3.07 3.77
C VAL A 109 6.30 -3.58 5.21
N GLN A 110 5.55 -4.68 5.41
CA GLN A 110 5.35 -5.29 6.73
C GLN A 110 6.67 -5.80 7.33
N ALA A 111 7.52 -6.44 6.54
CA ALA A 111 8.84 -6.91 6.97
C ALA A 111 9.72 -5.73 7.44
N MET A 112 9.69 -4.61 6.73
CA MET A 112 10.42 -3.39 7.09
C MET A 112 9.92 -2.77 8.40
N TYR A 113 8.62 -2.76 8.64
CA TYR A 113 8.04 -2.35 9.92
C TYR A 113 8.46 -3.28 11.06
N ALA A 114 8.43 -4.60 10.84
CA ALA A 114 8.85 -5.59 11.82
C ALA A 114 10.34 -5.43 12.19
N LEU A 115 11.23 -5.25 11.20
CA LEU A 115 12.66 -5.01 11.42
C LEU A 115 12.91 -3.75 12.26
N ARG A 116 12.18 -2.67 11.97
CA ARG A 116 12.28 -1.43 12.75
C ARG A 116 11.79 -1.63 14.19
N LEU A 117 10.65 -2.28 14.36
CA LEU A 117 10.09 -2.57 15.67
C LEU A 117 11.06 -3.42 16.51
N TRP A 118 11.70 -4.41 15.89
CA TRP A 118 12.71 -5.24 16.54
C TRP A 118 13.91 -4.43 17.05
N LYS A 119 14.40 -3.49 16.23
CA LYS A 119 15.52 -2.62 16.60
C LYS A 119 15.15 -1.66 17.74
N VAL A 120 13.96 -1.05 17.70
CA VAL A 120 13.46 -0.18 18.78
C VAL A 120 13.27 -0.99 20.08
N ARG A 121 12.78 -2.23 19.98
CA ARG A 121 12.67 -3.11 21.15
C ARG A 121 14.02 -3.39 21.78
N GLN A 122 15.05 -3.71 21.00
CA GLN A 122 16.40 -3.95 21.51
C GLN A 122 16.93 -2.74 22.27
N TYR A 123 16.68 -1.53 21.79
CA TYR A 123 17.08 -0.29 22.45
C TYR A 123 16.38 -0.07 23.80
N LEU A 124 15.10 -0.43 23.91
CA LEU A 124 14.29 -0.16 25.10
C LEU A 124 14.16 -1.34 26.08
N HIS A 125 14.77 -2.49 25.78
CA HIS A 125 14.65 -3.73 26.56
C HIS A 125 13.19 -4.14 26.87
N LEU A 126 12.25 -3.89 25.95
CA LEU A 126 10.84 -4.25 26.11
C LEU A 126 10.59 -5.76 26.02
N SER A 127 9.47 -6.21 26.59
CA SER A 127 9.02 -7.60 26.53
C SER A 127 8.86 -8.10 25.08
N ARG A 128 9.12 -9.39 24.88
CA ARG A 128 9.10 -10.04 23.55
C ARG A 128 7.69 -10.35 23.03
N VAL A 129 6.66 -10.12 23.84
CA VAL A 129 5.27 -10.53 23.53
C VAL A 129 4.68 -9.74 22.36
N ILE A 130 4.85 -8.41 22.35
CA ILE A 130 4.21 -7.54 21.35
C ILE A 130 4.72 -7.81 19.91
N PRO A 131 6.03 -7.95 19.65
CA PRO A 131 6.52 -8.25 18.30
C PRO A 131 6.14 -9.67 17.83
N TRP A 132 6.06 -10.64 18.75
CA TRP A 132 5.59 -11.99 18.42
C TRP A 132 4.12 -12.00 18.01
N PHE A 133 3.27 -11.26 18.74
CA PHE A 133 1.86 -11.09 18.39
C PHE A 133 1.70 -10.40 17.03
N LEU A 134 2.48 -9.35 16.77
CA LEU A 134 2.48 -8.67 15.48
C LEU A 134 2.93 -9.60 14.34
N ALA A 135 3.99 -10.39 14.55
CA ALA A 135 4.48 -11.35 13.57
C ALA A 135 3.42 -12.41 13.25
N LEU A 136 2.75 -12.95 14.27
CA LEU A 136 1.68 -13.94 14.09
C LEU A 136 0.55 -13.40 13.20
N ILE A 137 0.03 -12.21 13.50
CA ILE A 137 -1.07 -11.61 12.73
C ILE A 137 -0.63 -11.25 11.32
N THR A 138 0.62 -10.81 11.15
CA THR A 138 1.19 -10.55 9.82
C THR A 138 1.22 -11.83 9.00
N VAL A 139 1.64 -12.96 9.58
CA VAL A 139 1.63 -14.27 8.90
C VAL A 139 0.21 -14.68 8.50
N CYS A 140 -0.79 -14.48 9.37
CA CYS A 140 -2.18 -14.75 9.03
C CYS A 140 -2.66 -13.89 7.84
N ASN A 141 -2.32 -12.60 7.83
CA ASN A 141 -2.63 -11.71 6.71
C ASN A 141 -1.89 -12.12 5.41
N VAL A 142 -0.67 -12.66 5.51
CA VAL A 142 0.04 -13.23 4.35
C VAL A 142 -0.71 -14.46 3.82
N GLY A 143 -1.15 -15.36 4.69
CA GLY A 143 -1.96 -16.52 4.30
C GLY A 143 -3.26 -16.12 3.60
N ALA A 144 -3.99 -15.14 4.15
CA ALA A 144 -5.19 -14.60 3.52
C ALA A 144 -4.88 -13.98 2.14
N GLY A 145 -3.76 -13.25 2.01
CA GLY A 145 -3.35 -12.66 0.74
C GLY A 145 -2.99 -13.71 -0.32
N ILE A 146 -2.32 -14.81 0.07
CA ILE A 146 -2.05 -15.94 -0.83
C ILE A 146 -3.37 -16.58 -1.29
N TYR A 147 -4.34 -16.76 -0.38
CA TYR A 147 -5.66 -17.26 -0.71
C TYR A 147 -6.38 -16.37 -1.75
N LEU A 148 -6.28 -15.04 -1.60
CA LEU A 148 -6.80 -14.10 -2.58
C LEU A 148 -6.10 -14.19 -3.94
N VAL A 149 -4.77 -14.24 -3.97
CA VAL A 149 -4.02 -14.41 -5.22
C VAL A 149 -4.43 -15.71 -5.91
N TYR A 150 -4.55 -16.82 -5.18
CA TYR A 150 -5.01 -18.09 -5.74
C TYR A 150 -6.41 -17.97 -6.35
N GLY A 151 -7.33 -17.28 -5.68
CA GLY A 151 -8.67 -17.00 -6.22
C GLY A 151 -8.61 -16.24 -7.54
N PHE A 152 -7.86 -15.14 -7.60
CA PHE A 152 -7.67 -14.38 -8.85
C PHE A 152 -7.03 -15.22 -9.96
N TYR A 153 -6.11 -16.13 -9.65
CA TYR A 153 -5.54 -16.99 -10.69
C TYR A 153 -6.53 -18.06 -11.20
N SER A 154 -7.44 -18.51 -10.34
CA SER A 154 -8.49 -19.50 -10.66
C SER A 154 -9.61 -18.93 -11.51
N VAL A 155 -9.86 -17.63 -11.42
CA VAL A 155 -10.88 -16.93 -12.22
C VAL A 155 -10.40 -16.73 -13.67
N SER A 156 -11.29 -17.02 -14.63
CA SER A 156 -11.03 -16.85 -16.07
C SER A 156 -11.67 -15.59 -16.65
N ASN A 157 -12.87 -15.20 -16.20
CA ASN A 157 -13.59 -14.03 -16.69
C ASN A 157 -13.82 -12.96 -15.62
N PHE A 158 -14.00 -11.71 -16.03
CA PHE A 158 -14.37 -10.63 -15.10
C PHE A 158 -15.71 -10.87 -14.40
N SER A 159 -16.64 -11.59 -15.01
CA SER A 159 -17.95 -11.93 -14.42
C SER A 159 -17.87 -12.93 -13.27
N ASP A 160 -16.76 -13.65 -13.13
CA ASP A 160 -16.53 -14.57 -12.01
C ASP A 160 -15.91 -13.84 -10.79
N ILE A 161 -15.49 -12.58 -10.92
CA ILE A 161 -14.91 -11.79 -9.80
C ILE A 161 -15.79 -11.77 -8.54
N PRO A 162 -17.14 -11.68 -8.61
CA PRO A 162 -18.00 -11.76 -7.43
C PRO A 162 -17.87 -13.07 -6.64
N THR A 163 -17.37 -14.15 -7.26
CA THR A 163 -17.09 -15.42 -6.56
C THR A 163 -15.95 -15.28 -5.56
N LEU A 164 -15.06 -14.29 -5.74
CA LEU A 164 -13.93 -13.97 -4.86
C LEU A 164 -14.34 -13.29 -3.53
N LYS A 165 -15.64 -13.26 -3.22
CA LYS A 165 -16.17 -12.62 -2.03
C LYS A 165 -15.56 -13.19 -0.74
N ASN A 166 -15.36 -14.50 -0.67
CA ASN A 166 -14.82 -15.14 0.53
C ASN A 166 -13.35 -14.78 0.75
N GLU A 167 -12.59 -14.70 -0.34
CA GLU A 167 -11.20 -14.31 -0.41
C GLU A 167 -11.04 -12.84 0.04
N MET A 168 -11.87 -11.95 -0.49
CA MET A 168 -11.91 -10.54 -0.10
C MET A 168 -12.29 -10.36 1.38
N LEU A 169 -13.30 -11.10 1.86
CA LEU A 169 -13.70 -11.10 3.27
C LEU A 169 -12.64 -11.71 4.19
N ALA A 170 -11.75 -12.57 3.71
CA ALA A 170 -10.62 -13.07 4.48
C ALA A 170 -9.46 -12.04 4.55
N VAL A 171 -9.14 -11.39 3.43
CA VAL A 171 -8.01 -10.44 3.33
C VAL A 171 -8.30 -9.11 3.99
N VAL A 172 -9.46 -8.50 3.75
CA VAL A 172 -9.69 -7.10 4.15
C VAL A 172 -9.67 -6.91 5.67
N PRO A 173 -10.37 -7.74 6.48
CA PRO A 173 -10.34 -7.61 7.93
C PRO A 173 -8.97 -7.88 8.52
N THR A 174 -8.27 -8.91 8.03
CA THR A 174 -6.90 -9.25 8.49
C THR A 174 -5.91 -8.15 8.15
N SER A 175 -6.02 -7.54 6.96
CA SER A 175 -5.22 -6.39 6.54
C SER A 175 -5.45 -5.17 7.43
N THR A 176 -6.72 -4.85 7.66
CA THR A 176 -7.13 -3.71 8.49
C THR A 176 -6.65 -3.89 9.92
N ALA A 177 -6.77 -5.10 10.48
CA ALA A 177 -6.26 -5.43 11.81
C ALA A 177 -4.73 -5.24 11.90
N VAL A 178 -3.98 -5.65 10.87
CA VAL A 178 -2.53 -5.41 10.82
C VAL A 178 -2.21 -3.92 10.81
N ASP A 179 -2.89 -3.13 9.98
CA ASP A 179 -2.63 -1.68 9.88
C ASP A 179 -2.90 -0.95 11.21
N PHE A 180 -3.99 -1.31 11.90
CA PHE A 180 -4.28 -0.80 13.25
C PHE A 180 -3.23 -1.24 14.27
N LEU A 181 -2.84 -2.52 14.27
CA LEU A 181 -1.85 -3.03 15.21
C LEU A 181 -0.47 -2.45 14.99
N ILE A 182 -0.03 -2.28 13.74
CA ILE A 182 1.22 -1.58 13.41
C ILE A 182 1.15 -0.15 13.93
N SER A 183 0.03 0.56 13.70
CA SER A 183 -0.15 1.94 14.15
C SER A 183 -0.13 2.07 15.67
N ILE A 184 -0.89 1.23 16.39
CA ILE A 184 -0.96 1.22 17.86
C ILE A 184 0.39 0.82 18.45
N THR A 185 0.99 -0.26 17.96
CA THR A 185 2.27 -0.76 18.46
C THR A 185 3.35 0.29 18.25
N THR A 186 3.41 0.90 17.07
CA THR A 186 4.40 1.92 16.79
C THR A 186 4.19 3.15 17.68
N CYS A 187 2.94 3.58 17.89
CA CYS A 187 2.61 4.65 18.83
C CYS A 187 3.07 4.32 20.27
N TYR A 188 2.80 3.10 20.74
CA TYR A 188 3.19 2.64 22.07
C TYR A 188 4.71 2.62 22.26
N TYR A 189 5.45 1.96 21.35
CA TYR A 189 6.91 1.87 21.42
C TYR A 189 7.57 3.24 21.31
N LEU A 190 7.05 4.11 20.46
CA LEU A 190 7.58 5.47 20.30
C LEU A 190 7.29 6.33 21.53
N ASN A 191 6.08 6.27 22.12
CA ASN A 191 5.76 6.98 23.37
C ASN A 191 6.65 6.52 24.53
N ARG A 192 6.92 5.21 24.63
CA ARG A 192 7.84 4.69 25.64
C ARG A 192 9.28 5.09 25.37
N SER A 193 9.71 5.12 24.10
CA SER A 193 11.04 5.63 23.74
C SER A 193 11.23 7.10 24.05
N ARG A 194 10.15 7.89 24.00
CA ARG A 194 10.11 9.28 24.45
C ARG A 194 10.29 9.36 25.96
N ALA A 195 9.54 8.58 26.73
CA ALA A 195 9.67 8.56 28.19
C ALA A 195 11.06 8.12 28.68
N ALA A 196 11.75 7.27 27.90
CA ALA A 196 13.11 6.81 28.20
C ALA A 196 14.22 7.71 27.63
N SER A 197 13.90 8.67 26.75
CA SER A 197 14.92 9.53 26.14
C SER A 197 15.18 10.77 26.98
N MET A 198 16.43 10.95 27.40
CA MET A 198 16.92 12.14 28.11
C MET A 198 17.06 13.37 27.19
N PHE A 199 16.93 13.19 25.86
CA PHE A 199 17.14 14.24 24.86
C PHE A 199 15.82 14.72 24.23
N PRO A 200 15.43 16.01 24.40
CA PRO A 200 14.19 16.57 23.86
C PRO A 200 14.12 16.52 22.32
N GLY A 201 15.28 16.46 21.67
CA GLY A 201 15.39 16.25 20.24
C GLY A 201 14.77 14.95 19.76
N THR A 202 15.18 13.82 20.33
CA THR A 202 14.69 12.49 19.95
C THR A 202 13.17 12.43 19.96
N VAL A 203 12.55 13.06 20.96
CA VAL A 203 11.09 13.13 21.13
C VAL A 203 10.34 13.73 19.94
N SER A 204 10.82 14.83 19.37
CA SER A 204 10.15 15.51 18.24
C SER A 204 10.23 14.70 16.94
N THR A 205 11.37 14.04 16.67
CA THR A 205 11.51 13.10 15.54
C THR A 205 10.50 11.97 15.65
N LEU A 206 10.35 11.41 16.85
CA LEU A 206 9.43 10.31 17.10
C LEU A 206 7.98 10.74 16.82
N ILE A 207 7.56 11.94 17.25
CA ILE A 207 6.19 12.45 17.00
C ILE A 207 5.89 12.62 15.51
N ALA A 208 6.82 13.16 14.72
CA ALA A 208 6.63 13.29 13.28
C ALA A 208 6.54 11.92 12.58
N LEU A 209 7.34 10.95 13.02
CA LEU A 209 7.26 9.58 12.52
C LEU A 209 5.93 8.90 12.92
N ILE A 210 5.43 9.12 14.14
CA ILE A 210 4.10 8.65 14.58
C ILE A 210 3.03 9.19 13.63
N ARG A 211 3.04 10.50 13.36
CA ARG A 211 2.05 11.13 12.48
C ARG A 211 2.06 10.52 11.08
N LEU A 212 3.24 10.33 10.48
CA LEU A 212 3.35 9.72 9.15
C LEU A 212 2.81 8.29 9.13
N ILE A 213 3.18 7.47 10.12
CA ILE A 213 2.72 6.08 10.22
C ILE A 213 1.21 6.02 10.41
N LEU A 214 0.68 6.83 11.32
CA LEU A 214 -0.73 6.83 11.68
C LEU A 214 -1.60 7.34 10.53
N ILE A 215 -1.18 8.43 9.86
CA ILE A 215 -1.87 8.92 8.66
C ILE A 215 -1.86 7.84 7.57
N SER A 216 -0.72 7.20 7.33
CA SER A 216 -0.63 6.15 6.31
C SER A 216 -1.50 4.93 6.62
N GLY A 217 -1.48 4.43 7.86
CA GLY A 217 -2.27 3.27 8.29
C GLY A 217 -3.79 3.53 8.30
N LEU A 218 -4.19 4.76 8.62
CA LEU A 218 -5.60 5.17 8.51
C LEU A 218 -6.03 5.26 7.05
N VAL A 219 -5.23 5.92 6.19
CA VAL A 219 -5.53 6.03 4.76
C VAL A 219 -5.64 4.65 4.13
N THR A 220 -4.73 3.73 4.44
CA THR A 220 -4.76 2.38 3.87
C THR A 220 -5.95 1.57 4.36
N SER A 221 -6.30 1.66 5.65
CA SER A 221 -7.51 1.02 6.20
C SER A 221 -8.79 1.54 5.56
N VAL A 222 -8.87 2.86 5.33
CA VAL A 222 -10.00 3.49 4.63
C VAL A 222 -10.05 3.01 3.17
N CYS A 223 -8.93 2.94 2.46
CA CYS A 223 -8.88 2.42 1.09
C CYS A 223 -9.30 0.95 1.02
N LEU A 224 -8.84 0.11 1.95
CA LEU A 224 -9.19 -1.32 2.01
C LEU A 224 -10.68 -1.54 2.26
N THR A 225 -11.24 -0.83 3.25
CA THR A 225 -12.66 -0.90 3.56
C THR A 225 -13.53 -0.33 2.44
N ALA A 226 -13.12 0.78 1.82
CA ALA A 226 -13.79 1.33 0.65
C ALA A 226 -13.78 0.37 -0.54
N THR A 227 -12.67 -0.37 -0.75
CA THR A 227 -12.60 -1.41 -1.80
C THR A 227 -13.59 -2.53 -1.51
N LEU A 228 -13.69 -3.01 -0.28
CA LEU A 228 -14.65 -4.06 0.08
C LEU A 228 -16.09 -3.59 -0.07
N ILE A 229 -16.40 -2.38 0.38
CA ILE A 229 -17.75 -1.81 0.28
C ILE A 229 -18.14 -1.65 -1.19
N THR A 230 -17.27 -1.08 -2.02
CA THR A 230 -17.53 -0.90 -3.46
C THR A 230 -17.66 -2.25 -4.18
N PHE A 231 -16.83 -3.23 -3.82
CA PHE A 231 -16.93 -4.61 -4.32
C PHE A 231 -18.27 -5.28 -3.98
N LEU A 232 -18.78 -5.11 -2.76
CA LEU A 232 -20.04 -5.71 -2.32
C LEU A 232 -21.28 -5.00 -2.86
N MET A 233 -21.25 -3.67 -2.93
CA MET A 233 -22.41 -2.85 -3.30
C MET A 233 -22.56 -2.66 -4.81
N SER A 234 -21.46 -2.69 -5.56
CA SER A 234 -21.48 -2.41 -7.00
C SER A 234 -20.45 -3.24 -7.76
N PRO A 235 -20.63 -4.58 -7.82
CA PRO A 235 -19.68 -5.49 -8.48
C PRO A 235 -19.53 -5.21 -9.98
N ASN A 236 -20.54 -4.59 -10.61
CA ASN A 236 -20.51 -4.22 -12.02
C ASN A 236 -19.76 -2.90 -12.29
N THR A 237 -19.27 -2.21 -11.25
CA THR A 237 -18.45 -1.00 -11.39
C THR A 237 -17.00 -1.29 -11.09
N LEU A 238 -16.08 -0.72 -11.89
CA LEU A 238 -14.64 -0.93 -11.73
C LEU A 238 -14.00 0.05 -10.72
N ILE A 239 -14.82 0.66 -9.86
CA ILE A 239 -14.37 1.62 -8.84
C ILE A 239 -13.45 0.92 -7.82
N PHE A 240 -13.75 -0.33 -7.46
CA PHE A 240 -12.91 -1.10 -6.54
C PHE A 240 -11.49 -1.29 -7.12
N VAL A 241 -11.37 -1.51 -8.44
CA VAL A 241 -10.09 -1.64 -9.15
C VAL A 241 -9.33 -0.32 -9.10
N ALA A 242 -10.01 0.81 -9.33
CA ALA A 242 -9.40 2.13 -9.27
C ALA A 242 -8.78 2.41 -7.88
N ILE A 243 -9.47 2.05 -6.81
CA ILE A 243 -8.96 2.19 -5.44
C ILE A 243 -7.78 1.24 -5.22
N ASP A 244 -7.86 -0.01 -5.73
CA ASP A 244 -6.80 -1.00 -5.59
C ASP A 244 -5.48 -0.56 -6.25
N LEU A 245 -5.56 0.04 -7.44
CA LEU A 245 -4.40 0.58 -8.18
C LEU A 245 -3.60 1.62 -7.40
N ILE A 246 -4.25 2.41 -6.54
CA ILE A 246 -3.61 3.49 -5.78
C ILE A 246 -2.88 2.93 -4.54
N LYS A 247 -3.33 1.80 -3.99
CA LYS A 247 -2.84 1.30 -2.69
C LYS A 247 -1.34 1.01 -2.66
N PRO A 248 -0.74 0.27 -3.62
CA PRO A 248 0.67 -0.08 -3.54
C PRO A 248 1.56 1.17 -3.45
N ALA A 249 1.26 2.18 -4.26
CA ALA A 249 1.97 3.45 -4.27
C ALA A 249 1.81 4.22 -2.95
N LEU A 250 0.62 4.22 -2.32
CA LEU A 250 0.41 4.85 -1.00
C LEU A 250 1.24 4.18 0.11
N TYR A 251 1.27 2.84 0.14
CA TYR A 251 2.04 2.08 1.13
C TYR A 251 3.54 2.38 1.03
N THR A 252 4.05 2.41 -0.19
CA THR A 252 5.50 2.56 -0.45
C THR A 252 5.96 4.00 -0.26
N ASN A 253 5.16 4.99 -0.69
CA ASN A 253 5.43 6.40 -0.43
C ASN A 253 5.46 6.71 1.07
N SER A 254 4.53 6.15 1.84
CA SER A 254 4.49 6.36 3.29
C SER A 254 5.72 5.78 3.99
N LEU A 255 6.16 4.60 3.56
CA LEU A 255 7.36 3.95 4.08
C LEU A 255 8.64 4.75 3.75
N LEU A 256 8.77 5.23 2.50
CA LEU A 256 9.95 6.00 2.08
C LEU A 256 9.96 7.41 2.69
N ALA A 257 8.82 8.09 2.78
CA ALA A 257 8.70 9.37 3.47
C ALA A 257 9.23 9.26 4.92
N MET A 258 8.86 8.18 5.60
CA MET A 258 9.32 7.88 6.94
C MET A 258 10.82 7.53 7.02
N LEU A 259 11.37 6.82 6.03
CA LEU A 259 12.82 6.59 5.93
C LEU A 259 13.59 7.92 5.75
N ASN A 260 13.07 8.80 4.90
CA ASN A 260 13.70 10.05 4.50
C ASN A 260 13.62 11.13 5.58
N ALA A 261 12.53 11.18 6.34
CA ALA A 261 12.31 12.18 7.38
C ALA A 261 13.37 12.16 8.49
N ARG A 262 14.10 11.04 8.70
CA ARG A 262 15.06 10.86 9.82
C ARG A 262 16.11 11.98 9.92
N LYS A 263 16.74 12.39 8.80
CA LYS A 263 17.82 13.40 8.81
C LYS A 263 17.27 14.82 8.90
N GLU A 264 16.17 15.12 8.22
CA GLU A 264 15.53 16.45 8.29
C GLU A 264 14.99 16.73 9.70
N LEU A 265 14.35 15.73 10.32
CA LEU A 265 13.91 15.83 11.70
C LEU A 265 15.09 16.06 12.64
N ARG A 266 16.19 15.30 12.48
CA ARG A 266 17.42 15.49 13.27
C ARG A 266 18.03 16.89 13.14
N LYS A 267 17.96 17.49 11.95
CA LYS A 267 18.42 18.88 11.71
C LYS A 267 17.53 19.90 12.43
N ARG A 268 16.20 19.81 12.27
CA ARG A 268 15.24 20.72 12.92
C ARG A 268 15.37 20.75 14.44
N ILE A 269 15.69 19.59 15.00
CA ILE A 269 15.98 19.40 16.42
C ILE A 269 17.25 20.13 16.86
N GLN A 270 18.33 20.01 16.10
CA GLN A 270 19.57 20.71 16.41
C GLN A 270 19.33 22.22 16.38
N SER A 271 18.64 22.74 15.35
CA SER A 271 18.31 24.17 15.27
C SER A 271 17.41 24.66 16.39
N SER A 272 16.42 23.88 16.86
CA SER A 272 15.56 24.31 17.97
C SER A 272 16.34 24.37 19.29
N SER A 273 17.25 23.43 19.56
CA SER A 273 18.10 23.50 20.75
C SER A 273 19.08 24.69 20.76
N PHE A 274 19.36 25.29 19.60
CA PHE A 274 20.20 26.50 19.50
C PHE A 274 19.42 27.81 19.69
N LEU A 275 18.08 27.79 19.57
CA LEU A 275 17.24 28.97 19.77
C LEU A 275 16.75 29.13 21.22
N ASP A 276 16.91 28.09 22.04
CA ASP A 276 16.55 28.06 23.46
C ASP A 276 17.74 28.39 24.41
N ILE A 277 18.85 28.92 23.87
CA ILE A 277 20.06 29.39 24.60
C ILE A 277 20.23 30.89 24.38
#